data_AF-A0A8J6L7G0-F1
#
_entry.id   AF-A0A8J6L7G0-F1
#
_cell.length_a   1.000
_cell.length_b   1.000
_cell.length_c   1.000
_cell.angle_alpha   90.00
_cell.angle_beta   90.00
_cell.angle_gamma   90.00
#
_symmetry.space_group_name_H-M   'P 1'
#
loop_
_entity.id
_entity.type
_entity.pdbx_description
1 polymer ?
#
loop_
_entity_poly.entity_id
_entity_poly.type
_entity_poly.pdbx_seq_one_letter_code
_entity_poly.pdbx_strand_id
1 'polypeptide(L)'
;MATELGMRVVGTPPGLSLGRGMRAFLLLLWFAARGDALYFHIGETEKKCFIEEIPDETMVIGNYRTQLYDKQREEYQPATPGLGMFVEVKDPEDKVILARQYGSEGRFTFTSHTHSS
;
A
#
# COMPACT_ATOMS: atom_id res chain seq x y z
N MET A 1 0.32 -11.04 9.00
CA MET A 1 0.26 -9.56 8.93
C MET A 1 -1.15 -9.15 9.35
N ALA A 2 -1.31 -8.58 10.54
CA ALA A 2 -2.59 -8.05 10.96
C ALA A 2 -2.65 -6.56 10.57
N THR A 3 -3.51 -6.24 9.61
CA THR A 3 -4.02 -4.88 9.47
C THR A 3 -5.14 -4.75 10.50
N GLU A 4 -4.95 -3.97 11.55
CA GLU A 4 -6.11 -3.36 12.20
C GLU A 4 -6.70 -2.37 11.19
N LEU A 5 -7.64 -2.84 10.37
CA LEU A 5 -8.64 -1.96 9.80
C LEU A 5 -9.48 -1.51 10.99
N GLY A 6 -9.05 -0.43 11.65
CA GLY A 6 -9.84 0.31 12.60
C GLY A 6 -11.03 0.97 11.90
N MET A 7 -11.95 0.16 11.37
CA MET A 7 -13.31 0.60 11.14
C MET A 7 -13.89 0.91 12.52
N ARG A 8 -13.84 2.19 12.92
CA ARG A 8 -14.76 2.69 13.94
C ARG A 8 -16.17 2.51 13.37
N VAL A 9 -16.80 1.39 13.70
CA VAL A 9 -18.24 1.21 13.53
C VAL A 9 -18.89 2.19 14.50
N VAL A 10 -19.22 3.38 14.01
CA VAL A 10 -20.11 4.30 14.73
C VAL A 10 -21.43 3.55 14.92
N GLY A 11 -21.79 3.31 16.17
CA GLY A 11 -22.93 2.47 16.55
C GLY A 11 -24.20 2.85 15.80
N THR A 12 -24.85 1.86 15.20
CA THR A 12 -26.18 2.00 14.61
C THR A 12 -27.20 2.32 15.71
N PRO A 13 -28.06 3.34 15.54
CA PRO A 13 -29.16 3.59 16.47
C PRO A 13 -30.14 2.40 16.48
N PRO A 14 -30.75 2.07 17.63
CA PRO A 14 -31.68 0.96 17.71
C PRO A 14 -32.99 1.35 17.01
N GLY A 15 -33.34 0.69 15.90
CA GLY A 15 -34.70 0.82 15.38
C GLY A 15 -34.99 0.51 13.91
N LEU A 16 -34.01 0.27 13.04
CA LEU A 16 -34.31 -0.04 11.63
C LEU A 16 -34.33 -1.56 11.38
N SER A 17 -35.53 -2.11 11.15
CA SER A 17 -35.73 -3.46 10.62
C SER A 17 -35.07 -3.56 9.24
N LEU A 18 -33.81 -4.00 9.21
CA LEU A 18 -33.03 -4.16 8.00
C LEU A 18 -33.54 -5.39 7.25
N GLY A 19 -34.48 -5.19 6.32
CA GLY A 19 -35.08 -6.26 5.52
C GLY A 19 -34.01 -7.17 4.89
N ARG A 20 -34.33 -8.46 4.74
CA ARG A 20 -33.40 -9.49 4.19
C ARG A 20 -32.71 -9.04 2.89
N GLY A 21 -33.41 -8.28 2.04
CA GLY A 21 -32.84 -7.71 0.80
C GLY A 21 -31.74 -6.68 1.03
N MET A 22 -31.91 -5.79 2.03
CA MET A 22 -30.90 -4.75 2.33
C MET A 22 -29.65 -5.35 2.99
N ARG A 23 -29.81 -6.41 3.80
CA ARG A 23 -28.68 -7.18 4.34
C ARG A 23 -27.88 -7.87 3.23
N ALA A 24 -28.56 -8.51 2.28
CA ALA A 24 -27.90 -9.18 1.16
C ALA A 24 -27.14 -8.19 0.28
N PHE A 25 -27.71 -7.01 0.02
CA PHE A 25 -27.08 -5.96 -0.77
C PHE A 25 -25.81 -5.39 -0.11
N LEU A 26 -25.85 -5.13 1.20
CA LEU A 26 -24.66 -4.66 1.93
C LEU A 26 -23.52 -5.70 1.95
N LEU A 27 -23.85 -6.99 2.09
CA LEU A 27 -22.86 -8.05 2.00
C LEU A 27 -22.24 -8.12 0.59
N LEU A 28 -23.06 -7.97 -0.46
CA LEU A 28 -22.59 -7.98 -1.84
C LEU A 28 -21.61 -6.84 -2.13
N LEU A 29 -21.92 -5.62 -1.67
CA LEU A 29 -21.05 -4.46 -1.80
C LEU A 29 -19.72 -4.64 -1.06
N TRP A 30 -19.75 -5.30 0.09
CA TRP A 30 -18.54 -5.57 0.86
C TRP A 30 -17.61 -6.56 0.14
N PHE A 31 -18.17 -7.59 -0.50
CA PHE A 31 -17.40 -8.51 -1.34
C PHE A 31 -16.84 -7.83 -2.60
N ALA A 32 -17.51 -6.80 -3.12
CA ALA A 32 -17.08 -6.05 -4.30
C ALA A 32 -15.95 -5.05 -4.00
N ALA A 33 -15.82 -4.58 -2.76
CA ALA A 33 -14.74 -3.69 -2.34
C ALA A 33 -13.44 -4.49 -2.08
N ARG A 34 -12.67 -4.77 -3.15
CA ARG A 34 -11.30 -5.27 -3.05
C ARG A 34 -10.33 -4.10 -3.17
N GLY A 35 -9.45 -3.94 -2.19
CA GLY A 35 -8.25 -3.13 -2.32
C GLY A 35 -7.09 -4.05 -2.65
N ASP A 36 -6.41 -3.83 -3.77
CA ASP A 36 -5.21 -4.58 -4.11
C ASP A 36 -4.02 -4.00 -3.34
N ALA A 37 -3.30 -4.88 -2.65
CA ALA A 37 -2.05 -4.56 -1.98
C ALA A 37 -0.99 -5.57 -2.44
N LEU A 38 0.19 -5.07 -2.79
CA LEU A 38 1.30 -5.93 -3.20
C LEU A 38 2.10 -6.35 -1.98
N TYR A 39 2.33 -7.65 -1.87
CA TYR A 39 3.17 -8.25 -0.84
C TYR A 39 4.27 -9.08 -1.50
N PHE A 40 5.53 -8.80 -1.15
CA PHE A 40 6.66 -9.50 -1.73
C PHE A 40 7.82 -9.60 -0.75
N HIS A 41 8.69 -10.58 -1.00
CA HIS A 41 9.97 -10.69 -0.32
C HIS A 41 11.05 -9.99 -1.12
N ILE A 42 11.92 -9.29 -0.41
CA ILE A 42 13.09 -8.62 -0.96
C ILE A 42 14.25 -8.89 0.01
N GLY A 43 15.38 -9.34 -0.54
CA GLY A 43 16.61 -9.55 0.21
C GLY A 43 17.23 -8.23 0.67
N GLU A 44 18.22 -8.34 1.55
CA GLU A 44 19.00 -7.18 1.98
C GLU A 44 19.69 -6.55 0.78
N THR A 45 19.50 -5.24 0.58
CA THR A 45 20.01 -4.47 -0.57
C THR A 45 19.51 -4.91 -1.95
N GLU A 46 18.59 -5.89 -2.04
CA GLU A 46 17.97 -6.26 -3.30
C GLU A 46 17.11 -5.10 -3.83
N LYS A 47 17.13 -4.86 -5.14
CA LYS A 47 16.30 -3.87 -5.82
C LYS A 47 15.22 -4.59 -6.62
N LYS A 48 13.95 -4.22 -6.37
CA LYS A 48 12.81 -4.61 -7.21
C LYS A 48 12.19 -3.37 -7.83
N CYS A 49 11.90 -3.45 -9.13
CA CYS A 49 11.37 -2.33 -9.90
C CYS A 49 9.93 -2.62 -10.31
N PHE A 50 9.08 -1.60 -10.22
CA PHE A 50 7.71 -1.60 -10.73
C PHE A 50 7.66 -0.56 -11.84
N ILE A 51 7.31 -0.99 -13.05
CA ILE A 51 7.23 -0.14 -14.24
C ILE A 51 5.75 -0.05 -14.61
N GLU A 52 5.20 1.15 -14.52
CA GLU A 52 3.78 1.41 -14.75
C GLU A 52 3.62 2.63 -15.64
N GLU A 53 2.66 2.58 -16.56
CA GLU A 53 2.25 3.73 -17.35
C GLU A 53 1.29 4.60 -16.52
N ILE A 54 1.76 5.77 -16.10
CA ILE A 54 0.97 6.72 -15.32
C ILE A 54 0.57 7.89 -16.24
N PRO A 55 -0.71 8.31 -16.26
CA PRO A 55 -1.13 9.50 -17.00
C PRO A 55 -0.36 10.74 -16.53
N ASP A 56 -0.33 11.79 -17.35
CA ASP A 56 0.36 13.02 -16.97
C ASP A 56 -0.28 13.71 -15.75
N GLU A 57 0.51 14.54 -15.06
CA GLU A 57 0.11 15.38 -13.93
C GLU A 57 -0.61 14.62 -12.80
N THR A 58 -0.32 13.33 -12.68
CA THR A 58 -0.98 12.43 -11.72
C THR A 58 -0.12 12.31 -10.48
N MET A 59 -0.69 12.69 -9.33
CA MET A 59 -0.03 12.49 -8.04
C MET A 59 -0.10 11.01 -7.64
N VAL A 60 1.06 10.37 -7.60
CA VAL A 60 1.22 8.99 -7.14
C VAL A 60 1.60 8.98 -5.68
N ILE A 61 0.90 8.17 -4.90
CA ILE A 61 1.12 8.00 -3.46
C ILE A 61 1.38 6.52 -3.19
N GLY A 62 2.58 6.21 -2.69
CA GLY A 62 2.95 4.86 -2.27
C GLY A 62 3.00 4.77 -0.75
N ASN A 63 2.13 3.95 -0.17
CA ASN A 63 2.21 3.57 1.25
C ASN A 63 2.93 2.23 1.35
N TYR A 64 3.84 2.10 2.31
CA TYR A 64 4.64 0.89 2.45
C TYR A 64 4.92 0.55 3.92
N ARG A 65 5.19 -0.74 4.15
CA ARG A 65 5.64 -1.27 5.43
C ARG A 65 6.59 -2.45 5.17
N THR A 66 7.77 -2.40 5.77
CA THR A 66 8.77 -3.47 5.74
C THR A 66 8.72 -4.26 7.05
N GLN A 67 8.83 -5.58 6.96
CA GLN A 67 8.89 -6.48 8.12
C GLN A 67 10.04 -7.47 7.91
N LEU A 68 10.63 -7.93 9.01
CA LEU A 68 11.62 -8.99 8.96
C LEU A 68 10.91 -10.35 8.95
N TYR A 69 11.21 -11.21 7.99
CA TYR A 69 10.69 -12.56 7.98
C TYR A 69 11.65 -13.52 8.69
N ASP A 70 11.20 -14.10 9.80
CA ASP A 70 11.94 -15.14 10.52
C ASP A 70 11.62 -16.50 9.91
N LYS A 71 12.61 -17.08 9.21
CA LYS A 71 12.47 -18.40 8.57
C LYS A 71 12.35 -19.55 9.56
N GLN A 72 12.88 -19.42 10.78
CA GLN A 72 12.79 -20.51 11.77
C GLN A 72 11.41 -20.57 12.41
N ARG A 73 10.78 -19.41 12.58
CA ARG A 73 9.45 -19.27 13.21
C ARG A 73 8.32 -19.18 12.18
N GLU A 74 8.67 -19.07 10.91
CA GLU A 74 7.76 -18.81 9.78
C GLU A 74 6.85 -17.59 10.03
N GLU A 75 7.38 -16.57 10.70
CA GLU A 75 6.61 -15.43 11.20
C GLU A 75 7.26 -14.09 10.81
N TYR A 76 6.41 -13.08 10.58
CA TYR A 76 6.85 -11.70 10.38
C TYR A 76 7.05 -11.00 11.72
N GLN A 77 8.28 -10.59 11.98
CA GLN A 77 8.64 -9.81 13.14
C GLN A 77 8.56 -8.31 12.85
N PRO A 78 8.38 -7.47 13.89
CA PRO A 78 8.54 -6.03 13.77
C PRO A 78 9.90 -5.66 13.15
N ALA A 79 9.95 -4.52 12.47
CA ALA A 79 11.19 -4.01 11.90
C ALA A 79 12.23 -3.73 13.00
N THR A 80 13.47 -4.14 12.76
CA THR A 80 14.60 -3.80 13.62
C THR A 80 15.10 -2.38 13.33
N PRO A 81 15.77 -1.71 14.29
CA PRO A 81 16.43 -0.44 14.02
C PRO A 81 17.37 -0.57 12.82
N GLY A 82 17.28 0.37 11.88
CA GLY A 82 18.06 0.36 10.64
C GLY A 82 17.41 -0.38 9.46
N LEU A 83 16.33 -1.15 9.69
CA LEU A 83 15.54 -1.71 8.59
C LEU A 83 14.67 -0.60 7.97
N GLY A 84 14.76 -0.44 6.66
CA GLY A 84 13.95 0.52 5.91
C GLY A 84 13.99 0.26 4.41
N MET A 85 13.50 1.23 3.64
CA MET A 85 13.40 1.12 2.19
C MET A 85 14.04 2.32 1.50
N PHE A 86 14.86 2.05 0.49
CA PHE A 86 15.28 3.08 -0.46
C PHE A 86 14.29 3.14 -1.61
N VAL A 87 13.70 4.32 -1.85
CA VAL A 87 12.77 4.54 -2.95
C VAL A 87 13.45 5.41 -3.99
N GLU A 88 13.57 4.86 -5.20
CA GLU A 88 14.01 5.55 -6.39
C GLU A 88 12.88 5.54 -7.41
N VAL A 89 12.54 6.72 -7.94
CA VAL A 89 11.58 6.89 -9.02
C VAL A 89 12.30 7.56 -10.17
N LYS A 90 12.15 6.98 -11.35
CA LYS A 90 12.68 7.50 -12.60
C LYS A 90 11.55 7.75 -13.58
N ASP A 91 11.71 8.77 -14.41
CA ASP A 91 10.84 9.00 -15.57
C ASP A 91 11.22 8.06 -16.73
N PRO A 92 10.45 8.05 -17.84
CA PRO A 92 10.74 7.21 -19.01
C PRO A 92 12.12 7.45 -19.64
N GLU A 93 12.73 8.62 -19.42
CA GLU A 93 14.07 9.00 -19.89
C GLU A 93 15.18 8.64 -18.88
N ASP A 94 14.90 7.77 -17.92
CA ASP A 94 15.83 7.30 -16.88
C ASP A 94 16.29 8.40 -15.89
N LYS A 95 15.70 9.59 -15.94
CA LYS A 95 16.03 10.69 -15.04
C LYS A 95 15.37 10.47 -13.69
N VAL A 96 16.18 10.59 -12.64
CA VAL A 96 15.74 10.43 -11.26
C VAL A 96 14.89 11.62 -10.83
N ILE A 97 13.62 11.37 -10.49
CA ILE A 97 12.69 12.38 -9.98
C ILE A 97 12.48 12.28 -8.46
N LEU A 98 12.75 11.11 -7.87
CA LEU A 98 12.78 10.89 -6.43
C LEU A 98 13.87 9.87 -6.08
N ALA A 99 14.70 10.15 -5.08
CA ALA A 99 15.66 9.21 -4.51
C ALA A 99 15.80 9.50 -3.02
N ARG A 100 15.20 8.66 -2.16
CA ARG A 100 15.21 8.87 -0.70
C ARG A 100 15.24 7.56 0.06
N GLN A 101 16.00 7.56 1.16
CA GLN A 101 15.94 6.53 2.18
C GLN A 101 14.76 6.83 3.12
N TYR A 102 13.93 5.83 3.36
CA TYR A 102 12.87 5.87 4.34
C TYR A 102 13.06 4.80 5.41
N GLY A 103 12.33 4.94 6.53
CA GLY A 103 12.29 3.97 7.61
C GLY A 103 11.52 2.71 7.24
N SER A 104 11.04 1.98 8.25
CA SER A 104 10.36 0.70 8.04
C SER A 104 8.88 0.83 7.67
N GLU A 105 8.29 2.00 7.80
CA GLU A 105 6.88 2.28 7.47
C GLU A 105 6.73 3.75 7.09
N GLY A 106 5.89 4.03 6.12
CA GLY A 106 5.57 5.40 5.77
C GLY A 106 4.91 5.55 4.40
N ARG A 107 5.01 6.76 3.87
CA ARG A 107 4.40 7.17 2.62
C ARG A 107 5.37 8.01 1.81
N PHE A 108 5.48 7.71 0.52
CA PHE A 108 6.15 8.57 -0.46
C PHE A 108 5.13 9.11 -1.47
N THR A 109 5.44 10.25 -2.06
CA THR A 109 4.59 10.93 -3.03
C THR A 109 5.46 11.55 -4.12
N PHE A 110 5.03 11.39 -5.36
CA PHE A 110 5.60 12.09 -6.52
C PHE A 110 4.47 12.43 -7.51
N THR A 111 4.74 13.30 -8.46
CA THR A 111 3.81 13.63 -9.54
C THR A 111 4.41 13.13 -10.84
N SER A 112 3.61 12.46 -11.68
CA SER A 112 4.03 12.10 -13.04
C SER A 112 4.13 13.36 -13.90
N HIS A 113 5.08 13.35 -14.81
CA HIS A 113 5.29 14.39 -15.80
C HIS A 113 5.51 13.71 -17.15
N THR A 114 4.78 14.12 -18.18
CA THR A 114 5.11 13.77 -19.56
C THR A 114 6.09 14.77 -20.12
N HIS A 115 6.98 14.30 -20.98
CA HIS A 115 7.95 15.14 -21.66
C HIS A 115 7.19 16.14 -22.55
N SER A 116 7.30 17.44 -22.26
CA SER A 116 6.92 18.47 -23.23
C SER A 116 8.00 18.50 -24.33
N SER A 117 7.80 17.68 -25.36
CA SER A 117 8.51 17.81 -26.63
C SER A 117 8.08 19.06 -27.38
#